data_AF-M4ISL2-F1
#
_entry.id   AF-M4ISL2-F1
#
_cell.length_a   1.000
_cell.length_b   1.000
_cell.length_c   1.000
_cell.angle_alpha   90.00
_cell.angle_beta   90.00
_cell.angle_gamma   90.00
#
_symmetry.space_group_name_H-M   'P 1'
#
loop_
_entity.id
_entity.type
_entity.pdbx_description
1 polymer ?
#
loop_
_entity_poly.entity_id
_entity_poly.type
_entity_poly.pdbx_seq_one_letter_code
_entity_poly.pdbx_strand_id
1 'polypeptide(L)'
;ITTKKIYDEYHRTAGIDLWITHYKRMQENLRKLKEINNKLRREIRQRIGEDLNDLTLDELQGLEQKMDLSLAVVRDRKFHVIKTQTDTCRKKVKNLEERYGN
;
A
#
# COMPACT_ATOMS: atom_id res chain seq x y z
N ILE A 1 18.29 1.31 33.92
CA ILE A 1 17.03 1.69 34.61
C ILE A 1 15.94 1.76 33.55
N THR A 2 14.90 0.92 33.65
CA THR A 2 13.83 0.87 32.63
C THR A 2 12.94 2.09 32.76
N THR A 3 12.45 2.65 31.64
CA THR A 3 11.52 3.79 31.61
C THR A 3 10.37 3.59 32.59
N LYS A 4 9.80 2.38 32.64
CA LYS A 4 8.76 2.02 33.61
C LYS A 4 9.15 2.28 35.09
N LYS A 5 10.37 1.91 35.51
CA LYS A 5 10.83 2.12 36.90
C LYS A 5 10.92 3.61 37.27
N ILE A 6 11.42 4.45 36.36
CA ILE A 6 11.54 5.90 36.58
C ILE A 6 10.14 6.54 36.70
N TYR A 7 9.20 6.09 35.86
CA TYR A 7 7.82 6.59 35.86
C TYR A 7 7.04 6.15 37.10
N ASP A 8 7.20 4.90 37.54
CA ASP A 8 6.52 4.38 38.75
C ASP A 8 7.01 5.11 40.02
N GLU A 9 8.30 5.47 40.07
CA GLU A 9 8.91 6.22 41.17
C GLU A 9 8.45 7.69 41.20
N TYR A 10 8.32 8.33 40.04
CA TYR A 10 7.70 9.65 39.88
C TYR A 10 6.22 9.66 40.26
N HIS A 11 5.47 8.61 39.90
CA HIS A 11 4.06 8.49 40.25
C HIS A 11 3.85 8.37 41.77
N ARG A 12 4.73 7.61 42.44
CA ARG A 12 4.72 7.44 43.90
C ARG A 12 5.09 8.72 44.67
N THR A 13 5.93 9.57 44.10
CA THR A 13 6.44 10.79 44.76
C THR A 13 5.65 12.06 44.44
N ALA A 14 5.14 12.21 43.20
CA ALA A 14 4.49 13.43 42.75
C ALA A 14 2.95 13.40 42.85
N GLY A 15 2.33 12.22 43.06
CA GLY A 15 0.87 12.08 43.16
C GLY A 15 0.09 12.38 41.87
N ILE A 16 0.79 12.61 40.75
CA ILE A 16 0.23 12.92 39.43
C ILE A 16 0.34 11.68 38.54
N ASP A 17 -0.75 11.30 37.88
CA ASP A 17 -0.79 10.16 36.96
C ASP A 17 -0.27 10.56 35.56
N LEU A 18 1.03 10.31 35.35
CA LEU A 18 1.71 10.51 34.06
C LEU A 18 1.35 9.42 33.03
N TRP A 19 0.85 8.26 33.47
CA TRP A 19 0.40 7.16 32.61
C TRP A 19 -0.86 7.52 31.84
N ILE A 20 -1.79 8.26 32.45
CA ILE A 20 -3.00 8.74 31.76
C ILE A 20 -2.64 9.56 30.52
N THR A 21 -1.66 10.45 30.60
CA THR A 21 -1.28 11.30 29.47
C THR A 21 -0.63 10.49 28.35
N HIS A 22 0.26 9.56 28.69
CA HIS A 22 0.89 8.67 27.71
C HIS A 22 -0.13 7.71 27.06
N TYR A 23 -1.01 7.13 27.87
CA TYR A 23 -2.07 6.23 27.43
C TYR A 23 -3.07 6.95 26.53
N LYS A 24 -3.51 8.16 26.89
CA LYS A 24 -4.36 9.01 26.04
C LYS A 24 -3.70 9.29 24.69
N ARG A 25 -2.41 9.62 24.67
CA ARG A 25 -1.66 9.85 23.42
C ARG A 25 -1.59 8.58 22.56
N MET A 26 -1.37 7.42 23.17
CA MET A 26 -1.33 6.14 22.47
C MET A 26 -2.71 5.77 21.89
N GLN A 27 -3.78 5.93 22.68
CA GLN A 27 -5.15 5.71 22.22
C GLN A 27 -5.51 6.64 21.05
N GLU A 28 -5.11 7.91 21.13
CA GLU A 28 -5.35 8.88 20.06
C GLU A 28 -4.61 8.49 18.77
N ASN A 29 -3.36 8.05 18.88
CA ASN A 29 -2.62 7.54 17.73
C ASN A 29 -3.28 6.30 17.12
N LEU A 30 -3.75 5.37 17.96
CA LEU A 30 -4.47 4.18 17.51
C LEU A 30 -5.77 4.57 16.78
N ARG A 31 -6.51 5.55 17.29
CA ARG A 31 -7.72 6.07 16.65
C ARG A 31 -7.42 6.63 15.26
N LYS A 32 -6.42 7.49 15.15
CA LYS A 32 -5.96 8.05 13.86
C LYS A 32 -5.56 6.96 12.86
N LEU A 33 -4.80 5.96 13.32
CA LEU A 33 -4.39 4.85 12.45
C LEU A 33 -5.59 4.01 11.98
N LYS A 34 -6.59 3.79 12.84
CA LYS A 34 -7.83 3.10 12.46
C LYS A 34 -8.62 3.89 11.43
N GLU A 35 -8.74 5.21 11.59
CA GLU A 35 -9.41 6.09 10.63
C GLU A 35 -8.72 6.04 9.26
N ILE A 36 -7.39 6.15 9.22
CA ILE A 36 -6.61 6.03 7.99
C ILE A 36 -6.80 4.65 7.36
N ASN A 37 -6.74 3.57 8.15
CA ASN A 37 -6.93 2.22 7.63
C ASN A 37 -8.31 2.02 7.02
N ASN A 38 -9.35 2.53 7.69
CA ASN A 38 -10.72 2.46 7.18
C ASN A 38 -10.87 3.23 5.87
N LYS A 39 -10.28 4.43 5.76
CA LYS A 39 -10.26 5.20 4.52
C LYS A 39 -9.57 4.42 3.38
N LEU A 40 -8.38 3.88 3.63
CA LEU A 40 -7.65 3.08 2.65
C LEU A 40 -8.43 1.84 2.20
N ARG A 41 -9.09 1.14 3.13
CA ARG A 41 -9.97 -0.01 2.80
C ARG A 41 -11.14 0.41 1.93
N ARG A 42 -11.75 1.57 2.18
CA ARG A 42 -12.82 2.12 1.35
C ARG A 42 -12.31 2.45 -0.06
N GLU A 43 -11.16 3.09 -0.17
CA GLU A 43 -10.54 3.37 -1.48
C GLU A 43 -10.23 2.10 -2.28
N ILE A 44 -9.80 1.02 -1.60
CA ILE A 44 -9.59 -0.29 -2.25
C ILE A 44 -10.91 -0.86 -2.76
N ARG A 45 -11.98 -0.83 -1.95
CA ARG A 45 -13.31 -1.29 -2.35
C ARG A 45 -13.86 -0.51 -3.55
N GLN A 46 -13.71 0.82 -3.53
CA GLN A 46 -14.10 1.68 -4.64
C GLN A 46 -13.37 1.33 -5.94
N ARG A 47 -12.06 1.04 -5.87
CA ARG A 47 -11.29 0.56 -7.03
C ARG A 47 -11.72 -0.83 -7.54
N ILE A 48 -12.43 -1.62 -6.73
CA ILE A 48 -12.98 -2.93 -7.10
C ILE A 48 -14.43 -2.77 -7.64
N GLY A 49 -15.02 -1.59 -7.51
CA GLY A 49 -16.40 -1.30 -7.94
C GLY A 49 -17.44 -1.37 -6.82
N GLU A 50 -17.01 -1.47 -5.57
CA GLU A 50 -17.88 -1.48 -4.37
C GLU A 50 -17.95 -0.08 -3.71
N ASP A 51 -18.95 0.18 -2.85
CA ASP A 51 -19.07 1.46 -2.10
C ASP A 51 -19.05 2.73 -2.99
N LEU A 52 -19.66 2.67 -4.18
CA LEU A 52 -19.68 3.79 -5.14
C LEU A 52 -20.84 4.79 -4.93
N ASN A 53 -21.88 4.42 -4.18
CA ASN A 53 -23.12 5.19 -4.05
C ASN A 53 -22.92 6.58 -3.41
N ASP A 54 -21.87 6.75 -2.61
CA ASP A 54 -21.57 8.00 -1.90
C ASP A 54 -20.67 8.94 -2.71
N LEU A 55 -20.25 8.55 -3.92
CA LEU A 55 -19.37 9.34 -4.76
C LEU A 55 -20.17 10.22 -5.71
N THR A 56 -19.70 11.45 -5.89
CA THR A 56 -20.19 12.35 -6.92
C THR A 56 -19.72 11.89 -8.31
N LEU A 57 -20.37 12.39 -9.37
CA LEU A 57 -20.00 12.06 -10.75
C LEU A 57 -18.54 12.44 -11.06
N ASP A 58 -18.07 13.60 -10.57
CA ASP A 58 -16.68 14.04 -10.74
C ASP A 58 -15.69 13.10 -10.03
N GLU A 59 -16.04 12.62 -8.84
CA GLU A 59 -15.22 11.67 -8.10
C GLU A 59 -15.17 10.30 -8.78
N LEU A 60 -16.29 9.84 -9.35
CA LEU A 60 -16.36 8.60 -10.13
C LEU A 60 -15.52 8.70 -11.40
N GLN A 61 -15.62 9.81 -12.14
CA GLN A 61 -14.80 10.04 -13.33
C GLN A 61 -13.31 10.11 -12.97
N GLY A 62 -12.97 10.80 -11.88
CA GLY A 62 -11.61 10.84 -11.37
C GLY A 62 -11.07 9.48 -10.93
N LEU A 63 -11.93 8.60 -10.38
CA LEU A 63 -11.59 7.23 -10.02
C LEU A 63 -11.33 6.37 -11.27
N GLU A 64 -12.21 6.45 -12.27
CA GLU A 64 -12.09 5.76 -13.56
C GLU A 64 -10.76 6.11 -14.24
N GLN A 65 -10.48 7.41 -14.41
CA GLN A 65 -9.24 7.87 -15.05
C GLN A 65 -7.98 7.37 -14.31
N LYS A 66 -7.98 7.39 -12.97
CA LYS A 66 -6.86 6.86 -12.18
C LYS A 66 -6.66 5.36 -12.38
N MET A 67 -7.75 4.61 -12.49
CA MET A 67 -7.70 3.16 -12.75
C MET A 67 -7.17 2.87 -14.15
N ASP A 68 -7.63 3.59 -15.17
CA ASP A 68 -7.17 3.43 -16.55
C ASP A 68 -5.67 3.72 -16.70
N LEU A 69 -5.19 4.81 -16.11
CA LEU A 69 -3.76 5.13 -16.09
C LEU A 69 -2.95 4.04 -15.40
N SER A 70 -3.43 3.54 -14.26
CA SER A 70 -2.76 2.45 -13.53
C SER A 70 -2.72 1.16 -14.36
N LEU A 71 -3.80 0.85 -15.07
CA LEU A 71 -3.92 -0.32 -15.92
C LEU A 71 -2.98 -0.23 -17.13
N ALA A 72 -2.87 0.94 -17.77
CA ALA A 72 -1.93 1.18 -18.85
C ALA A 72 -0.49 0.88 -18.42
N VAL A 73 -0.06 1.40 -17.26
CA VAL A 73 1.28 1.14 -16.71
C VAL A 73 1.52 -0.35 -16.46
N VAL A 74 0.54 -1.07 -15.93
CA VAL A 74 0.65 -2.53 -15.70
C VAL A 74 0.74 -3.28 -17.03
N ARG A 75 -0.06 -2.91 -18.03
CA ARG A 75 -0.03 -3.51 -19.37
C ARG A 75 1.31 -3.30 -20.04
N ASP A 76 1.85 -2.09 -20.04
CA ASP A 76 3.14 -1.76 -20.64
C ASP A 76 4.27 -2.59 -20.03
N ARG A 77 4.29 -2.71 -18.69
CA ARG A 77 5.25 -3.57 -17.98
C ARG A 77 5.12 -5.03 -18.40
N LYS A 78 3.89 -5.56 -18.48
CA LYS A 78 3.65 -6.95 -18.92
C LYS A 78 4.10 -7.18 -20.35
N PHE A 79 3.76 -6.27 -21.28
CA PHE A 79 4.19 -6.37 -22.67
C PHE A 79 5.70 -6.28 -22.81
N HIS A 80 6.36 -5.42 -22.02
CA HIS A 80 7.81 -5.34 -22.01
C HIS A 80 8.46 -6.65 -21.57
N VAL A 81 7.94 -7.29 -20.52
CA VAL A 81 8.41 -8.61 -20.05
C VAL A 81 8.19 -9.68 -21.13
N ILE A 82 6.99 -9.76 -21.72
CA ILE A 82 6.68 -10.72 -22.79
C ILE A 82 7.63 -10.53 -23.96
N LYS A 83 7.78 -9.30 -24.46
CA LYS A 83 8.68 -8.96 -25.56
C LYS A 83 10.11 -9.43 -25.28
N THR A 84 10.63 -9.10 -24.10
CA THR A 84 12.00 -9.46 -23.71
C THR A 84 12.18 -10.98 -23.64
N GLN A 85 11.20 -11.70 -23.11
CA GLN A 85 11.23 -13.17 -23.04
C GLN A 85 11.16 -13.80 -24.44
N THR A 86 10.27 -13.31 -25.31
CA THR A 86 10.16 -13.74 -26.70
C THR A 86 11.46 -13.50 -27.46
N ASP A 87 12.05 -12.32 -27.35
CA ASP A 87 13.31 -11.98 -28.01
C ASP A 87 14.47 -12.84 -27.52
N THR A 88 14.51 -13.13 -26.21
CA THR A 88 15.49 -14.03 -25.62
C THR A 88 15.34 -15.45 -26.16
N CYS A 89 14.11 -15.97 -26.23
CA CYS A 89 13.83 -17.29 -26.77
C CYS A 89 14.21 -17.35 -28.25
N ARG A 90 13.82 -16.35 -29.06
CA ARG A 90 14.16 -16.23 -30.48
C ARG A 90 15.67 -16.26 -30.70
N LYS A 91 16.43 -15.50 -29.91
CA LYS A 91 17.90 -15.48 -29.98
C LYS A 91 18.50 -16.85 -29.63
N LYS A 92 17.96 -17.55 -28.62
CA LYS A 92 18.41 -18.90 -28.26
C LYS A 92 18.19 -19.88 -29.41
N VAL A 93 17.01 -19.86 -30.04
CA VAL A 93 16.71 -20.70 -31.21
C VAL A 93 17.68 -20.42 -32.35
N LYS A 94 17.86 -19.15 -32.73
CA LYS A 94 18.82 -18.77 -33.79
C LYS A 94 20.24 -19.22 -33.49
N ASN A 95 20.70 -19.06 -32.26
CA ASN A 95 22.04 -19.51 -31.85
C ASN A 95 22.20 -21.04 -31.91
N LEU A 96 21.13 -21.81 -31.67
CA LEU A 96 21.16 -23.27 -31.82
C LEU A 96 21.15 -23.67 -33.29
N GLU A 97 20.32 -23.03 -34.11
CA GLU A 97 20.30 -23.21 -35.56
C GLU A 97 21.66 -22.91 -36.19
N GLU A 98 22.35 -21.84 -35.77
CA GLU A 98 23.69 -21.52 -36.26
C GLU A 98 24.77 -22.52 -35.82
N ARG A 99 24.58 -23.20 -34.68
CA ARG A 99 25.55 -24.17 -34.15
C ARG A 99 25.35 -25.60 -34.66
N TYR A 100 24.11 -25.96 -34.99
CA TYR A 100 23.70 -27.34 -35.30
C TYR A 100 22.96 -27.47 -36.64
N GLY A 101 22.63 -26.36 -37.30
CA GLY A 101 22.04 -26.33 -38.64
C GLY A 101 23.13 -26.32 -39.70
N ASN A 102 23.52 -27.53 -40.13
CA ASN A 102 24.66 -27.90 -40.98
C ASN A 102 26.03 -27.87 -40.29
#